data_AF-A0A957KV76-F1
#
_entry.id   AF-A0A957KV76-F1
#
_cell.length_a   1.000
_cell.length_b   1.000
_cell.length_c   1.000
_cell.angle_alpha   90.00
_cell.angle_beta   90.00
_cell.angle_gamma   90.00
#
_symmetry.space_group_name_H-M   'P 1'
#
loop_
_entity.id
_entity.type
_entity.pdbx_description
1 polymer ?
#
loop_
_entity_poly.entity_id
_entity_poly.type
_entity_poly.pdbx_seq_one_letter_code
_entity_poly.pdbx_strand_id
1 'polypeptide(L)'
;MVTMPNTIDVSISLPQDLYEHLQSVAQAADQPLPDLLVQILRAGAPPDWTQAPAALQDELAALHALDDADLAEIAQSERSAGEVTRHEGLQEKNVDRALSASERAELA
;
A
#
# COMPACT_ATOMS: atom_id res chain seq x y z
N MET A 1 -4.60 -19.07 30.55
CA MET A 1 -5.86 -19.03 29.76
C MET A 1 -5.46 -18.75 28.33
N VAL A 2 -5.63 -19.73 27.42
CA VAL A 2 -5.38 -19.53 26.00
C VAL A 2 -6.67 -18.97 25.41
N THR A 3 -6.65 -17.72 24.98
CA THR A 3 -7.79 -17.08 24.30
C THR A 3 -7.99 -17.80 22.97
N MET A 4 -9.09 -18.54 22.82
CA MET A 4 -9.47 -19.07 21.51
C MET A 4 -9.80 -17.89 20.59
N PRO A 5 -9.25 -17.82 19.36
CA PRO A 5 -9.61 -16.77 18.43
C PRO A 5 -11.10 -16.90 18.07
N ASN A 6 -11.86 -15.81 18.24
CA ASN A 6 -13.24 -15.73 17.79
C ASN A 6 -13.26 -15.86 16.25
N THR A 7 -13.64 -17.04 15.75
CA THR A 7 -13.58 -17.39 14.33
C THR A 7 -15.00 -17.43 13.77
N ILE A 8 -15.21 -16.85 12.59
CA ILE A 8 -16.49 -16.86 11.86
C ILE A 8 -16.25 -17.54 10.53
N ASP A 9 -17.03 -18.58 10.22
CA ASP A 9 -16.99 -19.25 8.93
C ASP A 9 -17.78 -18.47 7.88
N VAL A 10 -17.14 -18.17 6.76
CA VAL A 10 -17.73 -17.48 5.62
C VAL A 10 -17.66 -18.39 4.39
N SER A 11 -18.79 -18.59 3.72
CA SER A 11 -18.84 -19.33 2.45
C SER A 11 -18.80 -18.35 1.28
N ILE A 12 -17.85 -18.57 0.36
CA ILE A 12 -17.68 -17.75 -0.84
C ILE A 12 -17.68 -18.65 -2.08
N SER A 13 -18.29 -18.17 -3.16
CA SER A 13 -18.22 -18.84 -4.47
C SER A 13 -17.02 -18.29 -5.24
N LEU A 14 -16.09 -19.17 -5.60
CA LEU A 14 -14.91 -18.81 -6.39
C LEU A 14 -15.06 -19.31 -7.84
N PRO A 15 -14.61 -18.52 -8.83
CA PRO A 15 -14.35 -19.05 -10.17
C PRO A 15 -13.42 -20.26 -10.10
N GLN A 16 -13.69 -21.29 -10.91
CA GLN A 16 -12.96 -22.56 -10.86
C GLN A 16 -11.46 -22.35 -11.15
N ASP A 17 -11.14 -21.53 -12.14
CA ASP A 17 -9.79 -21.15 -12.53
C ASP A 17 -9.02 -20.49 -11.38
N LEU A 18 -9.69 -19.60 -10.64
CA LEU A 18 -9.11 -18.96 -9.47
C LEU A 18 -8.82 -19.98 -8.36
N TYR A 19 -9.76 -20.90 -8.10
CA TYR A 19 -9.56 -21.96 -7.11
C TYR A 19 -8.37 -22.86 -7.46
N GLU A 20 -8.28 -23.31 -8.70
CA GLU A 20 -7.18 -24.17 -9.18
C GLU A 20 -5.82 -23.46 -9.06
N HIS A 21 -5.77 -22.17 -9.43
CA HIS A 21 -4.56 -21.36 -9.26
C HIS A 21 -4.13 -21.26 -7.79
N LEU A 22 -5.07 -20.90 -6.89
CA LEU A 22 -4.79 -20.77 -5.46
C LEU A 22 -4.38 -22.12 -4.83
N GLN A 23 -4.98 -23.22 -5.27
CA GLN A 23 -4.60 -24.57 -4.84
C GLN A 23 -3.17 -24.91 -5.28
N SER A 24 -2.76 -24.55 -6.49
CA SER A 24 -1.38 -24.72 -6.96
C SER A 24 -0.39 -23.91 -6.13
N VAL A 25 -0.73 -22.67 -5.77
CA VAL A 25 0.12 -21.82 -4.92
C VAL A 25 0.25 -22.40 -3.52
N ALA A 26 -0.86 -22.88 -2.93
CA ALA A 26 -0.87 -23.52 -1.62
C ALA A 26 0.04 -24.76 -1.56
N GLN A 27 -0.03 -25.60 -2.60
CA GLN A 27 0.84 -26.78 -2.72
C GLN A 27 2.32 -26.39 -2.86
N ALA A 28 2.65 -25.38 -3.67
CA ALA A 28 4.01 -24.91 -3.83
C ALA A 28 4.58 -24.29 -2.54
N ALA A 29 3.73 -23.68 -1.72
CA ALA A 29 4.07 -23.10 -0.42
C ALA A 29 4.04 -24.12 0.75
N ASP A 30 3.70 -25.39 0.48
CA ASP A 30 3.49 -26.43 1.49
C ASP A 30 2.54 -25.99 2.63
N GLN A 31 1.48 -25.26 2.26
CA GLN A 31 0.53 -24.64 3.18
C GLN A 31 -0.90 -25.05 2.82
N PRO A 32 -1.80 -25.30 3.78
CA PRO A 32 -3.18 -25.61 3.47
C PRO A 32 -3.89 -24.37 2.88
N LEU A 33 -4.75 -24.61 1.89
CA LEU A 33 -5.46 -23.55 1.17
C LEU A 33 -6.22 -22.56 2.09
N PRO A 34 -6.93 -22.98 3.16
CA PRO A 34 -7.58 -22.05 4.08
C PRO A 34 -6.60 -21.05 4.73
N ASP A 35 -5.42 -21.50 5.12
CA ASP A 35 -4.42 -20.62 5.75
C ASP A 35 -3.87 -19.62 4.73
N LEU A 36 -3.64 -20.08 3.49
CA LEU A 36 -3.23 -19.20 2.39
C LEU A 36 -4.30 -18.14 2.11
N LEU A 37 -5.58 -18.54 2.07
CA LEU A 37 -6.69 -17.62 1.86
C LEU A 37 -6.77 -16.56 2.97
N VAL A 38 -6.64 -16.96 4.24
CA VAL A 38 -6.60 -16.01 5.36
C VAL A 38 -5.42 -15.05 5.23
N GLN A 39 -4.25 -15.53 4.82
CA GLN A 39 -3.08 -14.70 4.60
C GLN A 39 -3.28 -13.68 3.48
N ILE A 40 -3.80 -14.12 2.32
CA ILE A 40 -4.10 -13.24 1.19
C ILE A 40 -5.14 -12.19 1.59
N LEU A 41 -6.21 -12.61 2.27
CA LEU A 41 -7.25 -11.69 2.75
C LEU A 41 -6.68 -10.67 3.75
N ARG A 42 -5.78 -11.06 4.64
CA ARG A 42 -5.11 -10.11 5.55
C ARG A 42 -4.19 -9.14 4.82
N ALA A 43 -3.48 -9.62 3.79
CA ALA A 43 -2.56 -8.78 3.02
C ALA A 43 -3.31 -7.77 2.13
N GLY A 44 -4.47 -8.16 1.59
CA GLY A 44 -5.32 -7.30 0.77
C GLY A 44 -6.38 -6.51 1.54
N ALA A 45 -6.54 -6.76 2.84
CA ALA A 45 -7.51 -6.03 3.65
C ALA A 45 -7.07 -4.56 3.80
N PRO A 46 -8.00 -3.59 3.70
CA PRO A 46 -7.71 -2.22 4.06
C PRO A 46 -7.22 -2.17 5.52
N PRO A 47 -6.28 -1.27 5.84
CA PRO A 47 -5.88 -1.01 7.21
C PRO A 47 -7.08 -0.63 8.07
N ASP A 48 -7.00 -0.91 9.37
CA ASP A 48 -7.97 -0.37 10.32
C ASP A 48 -7.72 1.13 10.53
N TRP A 49 -8.40 1.95 9.72
CA TRP A 49 -8.30 3.41 9.78
C TRP A 49 -8.86 3.99 11.08
N THR A 50 -9.62 3.24 11.88
CA THR A 50 -10.14 3.73 13.16
C THR A 50 -9.04 4.00 14.18
N GLN A 51 -7.83 3.46 13.97
CA GLN A 51 -6.64 3.77 14.76
C GLN A 51 -6.00 5.13 14.43
N ALA A 52 -6.34 5.73 13.29
CA ALA A 52 -5.86 7.06 12.91
C ALA A 52 -6.69 8.17 13.60
N PRO A 53 -6.15 9.39 13.76
CA PRO A 53 -6.92 10.53 14.25
C PRO A 53 -8.19 10.75 13.40
N ALA A 54 -9.34 10.99 14.05
CA ALA A 54 -10.64 11.10 13.39
C ALA A 54 -10.64 12.07 12.19
N ALA A 55 -9.90 13.18 12.30
CA ALA A 55 -9.78 14.18 11.23
C ALA A 55 -9.12 13.65 9.94
N LEU A 56 -8.35 12.56 10.02
CA LEU A 56 -7.60 11.98 8.89
C LEU A 56 -8.20 10.66 8.38
N GLN A 57 -9.20 10.09 9.08
CA GLN A 57 -9.71 8.76 8.75
C GLN A 57 -10.33 8.74 7.34
N ASP A 58 -11.14 9.74 7.01
CA ASP A 58 -11.80 9.85 5.71
C ASP A 58 -10.77 10.07 4.58
N GLU A 59 -9.75 10.91 4.80
CA GLU A 59 -8.69 11.16 3.82
C GLU A 59 -7.82 9.93 3.58
N LEU A 60 -7.46 9.19 4.64
CA LEU A 60 -6.67 7.97 4.53
C LEU A 60 -7.46 6.84 3.85
N ALA A 61 -8.76 6.73 4.14
CA ALA A 61 -9.64 5.79 3.45
C ALA A 61 -9.76 6.15 1.95
N ALA A 62 -9.88 7.44 1.62
CA ALA A 62 -9.91 7.90 0.24
C ALA A 62 -8.60 7.59 -0.51
N LEU A 63 -7.44 7.78 0.13
CA LEU A 63 -6.13 7.45 -0.46
C LEU A 63 -6.01 5.95 -0.79
N HIS A 64 -6.50 5.08 0.08
CA HIS A 64 -6.49 3.63 -0.16
C HIS A 64 -7.44 3.20 -1.28
N ALA A 65 -8.47 4.00 -1.56
CA ALA A 65 -9.48 3.71 -2.58
C ALA A 65 -9.12 4.25 -3.97
N LEU A 66 -7.99 4.94 -4.13
CA LEU A 66 -7.54 5.44 -5.43
C LEU A 66 -7.32 4.27 -6.39
N ASP A 67 -7.91 4.37 -7.57
CA ASP A 67 -7.71 3.38 -8.63
C ASP A 67 -6.48 3.71 -9.49
N ASP A 68 -6.11 2.80 -10.39
CA ASP A 68 -4.94 2.97 -11.26
C ASP A 68 -5.05 4.21 -12.16
N ALA A 69 -6.26 4.66 -12.50
CA ALA A 69 -6.46 5.83 -13.34
C ALA A 69 -6.22 7.12 -12.55
N ASP A 70 -6.76 7.20 -11.33
CA ASP A 70 -6.53 8.31 -10.40
C ASP A 70 -5.03 8.40 -10.04
N LEU A 71 -4.39 7.27 -9.76
CA LEU A 71 -2.95 7.19 -9.50
C LEU A 71 -2.12 7.63 -10.71
N ALA A 72 -2.52 7.23 -11.92
CA ALA A 72 -1.85 7.65 -13.15
C ALA A 72 -2.01 9.16 -13.41
N GLU A 73 -3.18 9.74 -13.12
CA GLU A 73 -3.41 11.18 -13.22
C GLU A 73 -2.52 11.95 -12.24
N ILE A 74 -2.44 11.52 -10.98
CA ILE A 74 -1.55 12.10 -9.97
C ILE A 74 -0.10 12.04 -10.47
N ALA A 75 0.36 10.88 -10.94
CA ALA A 75 1.72 10.70 -11.44
C ALA A 75 2.03 11.59 -12.67
N GLN A 76 1.03 11.86 -13.52
CA GLN A 76 1.17 12.74 -14.69
C GLN A 76 1.02 14.23 -14.35
N SER A 77 0.35 14.54 -13.23
CA SER A 77 0.12 15.90 -12.76
C SER A 77 1.34 16.52 -12.08
N GLU A 78 2.38 15.72 -11.79
CA GLU A 78 3.58 16.20 -11.09
C GLU A 78 4.74 16.56 -12.01
N ARG A 79 5.37 17.69 -11.64
CA ARG A 79 6.72 18.21 -11.94
C ARG A 79 7.36 17.79 -13.27
N SER A 80 7.65 18.80 -14.09
CA SER A 80 8.46 18.65 -15.31
C SER A 80 9.79 17.94 -15.02
N ALA A 81 10.36 17.25 -16.01
CA ALA A 81 11.64 16.55 -15.87
C ALA A 81 12.76 17.44 -15.26
N GLY A 82 12.73 18.75 -15.54
CA GLY A 82 13.66 19.72 -14.94
C GLY A 82 13.44 19.95 -13.44
N GLU A 83 12.21 19.92 -12.96
CA GLU A 83 11.86 20.03 -11.54
C GLU A 83 12.25 18.77 -10.76
N VAL A 84 12.10 17.59 -11.38
CA VAL A 84 12.55 16.31 -10.80
C VAL A 84 14.07 16.30 -10.66
N THR A 85 14.82 16.60 -11.73
CA THR A 85 16.30 16.67 -11.69
C THR A 85 16.81 17.72 -10.71
N ARG A 86 16.13 18.88 -10.63
CA ARG A 86 16.46 19.92 -9.65
C ARG A 86 16.27 19.40 -8.22
N HIS A 87 15.17 18.71 -7.96
CA HIS A 87 14.87 18.16 -6.65
C HIS A 87 15.85 17.06 -6.24
N GLU A 88 16.22 16.14 -7.14
CA GLU A 88 17.23 15.12 -6.91
C GLU A 88 18.61 15.73 -6.58
N GLY A 89 19.05 16.72 -7.36
CA GLY A 89 20.32 17.41 -7.12
C GLY A 89 20.33 18.20 -5.80
N LEU A 90 19.18 18.68 -5.34
CA LEU A 90 19.06 19.30 -4.01
C LEU A 90 19.09 18.24 -2.90
N GLN A 91 18.49 17.06 -3.07
CA GLN A 91 18.59 15.98 -2.10
C GLN A 91 20.04 15.50 -1.93
N GLU A 92 20.78 15.34 -3.03
CA GLU A 92 22.21 14.97 -2.99
C GLU A 92 23.05 16.01 -2.25
N LYS A 93 22.86 17.31 -2.56
CA LYS A 93 23.50 18.40 -1.81
C LYS A 93 23.08 18.45 -0.33
N ASN A 94 21.87 18.03 0.00
CA ASN A 94 21.39 17.99 1.39
C ASN A 94 22.12 16.92 2.19
N VAL A 95 22.30 15.73 1.59
CA VAL A 95 23.12 14.64 2.16
C VAL A 95 24.55 15.13 2.43
N ASP A 96 25.13 15.87 1.48
CA ASP A 96 26.47 16.46 1.60
C ASP A 96 26.53 17.71 2.50
N ARG A 97 25.40 18.12 3.10
CA ARG A 97 25.22 19.35 3.89
C ARG A 97 25.68 20.63 3.16
N ALA A 98 25.69 20.59 1.84
CA ALA A 98 26.18 21.64 0.96
C ALA A 98 25.09 22.60 0.47
N LEU A 99 23.84 22.46 0.97
CA LEU A 99 22.76 23.37 0.61
C LEU A 99 23.05 24.81 1.05
N SER A 100 22.84 25.75 0.14
CA SER A 100 22.72 27.17 0.46
C SER A 100 21.40 27.48 1.18
N ALA A 101 21.24 28.71 1.68
CA ALA A 101 20.01 29.12 2.38
C ALA A 101 18.78 29.13 1.45
N SER A 102 18.95 29.55 0.20
CA SER A 102 17.87 29.54 -0.80
C SER A 102 17.50 28.12 -1.23
N GLU A 103 18.49 27.23 -1.37
CA GLU A 103 18.26 25.82 -1.70
C GLU A 103 17.61 25.03 -0.55
N ARG A 104 17.84 25.40 0.70
CA ARG A 104 17.09 24.84 1.85
C ARG A 104 15.63 25.27 1.83
N ALA A 105 15.33 26.51 1.45
CA ALA A 105 13.96 27.00 1.34
C ALA A 105 13.19 26.35 0.17
N GLU A 106 13.89 25.91 -0.88
CA GLU A 106 13.33 25.18 -2.01
C GLU A 106 12.99 23.70 -1.68
N LEU A 107 13.55 23.16 -0.59
CA LEU A 107 13.40 21.76 -0.17
C LEU A 107 12.46 21.55 1.03
N ALA A 108 11.96 22.64 1.63
CA ALA A 108 11.07 22.65 2.79
C ALA A 108 9.60 22.66 2.37
#